data_AF-E1ZZZ0-F1
#
_entry.id   AF-E1ZZZ0-F1
#
_cell.length_a   1.000
_cell.length_b   1.000
_cell.length_c   1.000
_cell.angle_alpha   90.00
_cell.angle_beta   90.00
_cell.angle_gamma   90.00
#
_symmetry.space_group_name_H-M   'P 1'
#
loop_
_entity.id
_entity.type
_entity.pdbx_description
1 polymer ?
#
loop_
_entity_poly.entity_id
_entity_poly.type
_entity_poly.pdbx_seq_one_letter_code
_entity_poly.pdbx_strand_id
1 'polypeptide(L)'
;VLPYRVWLPYDTNASSIFWIISIQQIVSVYFGAIISVASDSLIFGFILQICAQFDIFENRLHKLMTNKISNYLNQLPTSNIEKIAISEYVHHHLCIYKFAKTTNIIFNQIFFIQFFGSILLICTNIYYVSTHMMEYGSATVIIYTFGMFVQIYFFCWSGNEVILKVSFR
;
A
#
# COMPACT_ATOMS: atom_id res chain seq x y z
N VAL A 1 21.08 24.44 -23.11
CA VAL A 1 21.30 23.28 -22.21
C VAL A 1 19.94 22.61 -22.03
N LEU A 2 19.80 21.32 -22.37
CA LEU A 2 18.53 20.60 -22.17
C LEU A 2 18.24 20.41 -20.67
N PRO A 3 16.97 20.39 -20.24
CA PRO A 3 16.59 20.22 -18.84
C PRO A 3 16.99 18.84 -18.26
N TYR A 4 17.08 17.79 -19.09
CA TYR A 4 17.62 16.48 -18.70
C TYR A 4 18.66 15.97 -19.70
N ARG A 5 19.76 15.38 -19.21
CA ARG A 5 20.78 14.74 -20.05
C ARG A 5 20.20 13.48 -20.69
N VAL A 6 19.94 13.53 -21.99
CA VAL A 6 19.44 12.42 -22.80
C VAL A 6 20.33 12.28 -24.02
N TRP A 7 20.68 11.04 -24.38
CA TRP A 7 21.40 10.76 -25.61
C TRP A 7 20.43 10.82 -26.79
N LEU A 8 20.68 11.72 -27.73
CA LEU A 8 19.84 11.93 -28.92
C LEU A 8 20.68 11.69 -30.18
N PRO A 9 20.17 10.96 -31.18
CA PRO A 9 20.89 10.67 -32.42
C PRO A 9 20.93 11.84 -33.43
N TYR A 10 20.43 13.04 -33.06
CA TYR A 10 20.33 14.21 -33.94
C TYR A 10 21.04 15.44 -33.35
N ASP A 11 21.64 16.27 -34.21
CA ASP A 11 22.30 17.52 -33.82
C ASP A 11 21.28 18.53 -33.24
N THR A 12 21.41 18.83 -31.95
CA THR A 12 20.59 19.80 -31.19
C THR A 12 20.83 21.28 -31.56
N ASN A 13 21.43 21.55 -32.73
CA ASN A 13 21.79 22.90 -33.18
C ASN A 13 20.64 23.67 -33.85
N ALA A 14 19.51 23.02 -34.17
CA ALA A 14 18.31 23.68 -34.70
C ALA A 14 17.36 24.12 -33.57
N SER A 15 17.15 25.44 -33.43
CA SER A 15 16.35 26.06 -32.36
C SER A 15 14.98 25.41 -32.14
N SER A 16 14.25 25.07 -33.20
CA SER A 16 12.91 24.48 -33.11
C SER A 16 12.90 23.05 -32.55
N ILE A 17 13.87 22.20 -32.93
CA ILE A 17 13.97 20.82 -32.45
C ILE A 17 14.33 20.80 -30.97
N PHE A 18 15.20 21.71 -30.54
CA PHE A 18 15.55 21.89 -29.13
C PHE A 18 14.32 22.21 -28.26
N TRP A 19 13.44 23.11 -28.72
CA TRP A 19 12.21 23.45 -28.00
C TRP A 19 11.23 22.29 -27.91
N ILE A 20 11.03 21.55 -29.01
CA ILE A 20 10.13 20.39 -29.04
C ILE A 20 10.61 19.31 -28.05
N ILE A 21 11.90 18.96 -28.08
CA ILE A 21 12.46 17.96 -27.17
C ILE A 21 12.37 18.44 -25.72
N SER A 22 12.65 19.71 -25.46
CA SER A 22 12.56 20.27 -24.10
C SER A 22 11.13 20.20 -23.55
N ILE A 23 10.13 20.55 -24.36
CA ILE A 23 8.71 20.43 -23.98
C ILE A 23 8.36 18.96 -23.75
N GLN A 24 8.76 18.05 -24.63
CA GLN A 24 8.51 16.63 -24.48
C GLN A 24 9.14 16.07 -23.19
N GLN A 25 10.38 16.45 -22.87
CA GLN A 25 11.04 16.04 -21.63
C GLN A 25 10.27 16.53 -20.39
N ILE A 26 9.88 17.81 -20.36
CA ILE A 26 9.11 18.37 -19.24
C ILE A 26 7.77 17.66 -19.08
N VAL A 27 7.05 17.44 -20.18
CA VAL A 27 5.77 16.73 -20.18
C VAL A 27 5.94 15.29 -19.71
N SER A 28 6.98 14.60 -20.15
CA SER A 28 7.28 13.22 -19.73
C SER A 28 7.57 13.13 -18.23
N VAL A 29 8.36 14.06 -17.69
CA VAL A 29 8.68 14.10 -16.24
C VAL A 29 7.43 14.40 -15.44
N TYR A 30 6.59 15.33 -15.92
CA TYR A 30 5.33 15.67 -15.28
C TYR A 30 4.36 14.48 -15.22
N PHE A 31 4.17 13.77 -16.34
CA PHE A 31 3.36 12.56 -16.35
C PHE A 31 3.95 11.45 -15.47
N GLY A 32 5.28 11.26 -15.50
CA GLY A 32 5.95 10.29 -14.63
C GLY A 32 5.71 10.58 -13.14
N ALA A 33 5.81 11.85 -12.73
CA ALA A 33 5.53 12.27 -11.37
C ALA A 33 4.06 12.00 -10.99
N ILE A 34 3.11 12.33 -11.86
CA ILE A 34 1.67 12.05 -11.63
C ILE A 34 1.44 10.54 -11.48
N ILE A 35 1.98 9.73 -12.38
CA ILE A 35 1.81 8.28 -12.35
C ILE A 35 2.38 7.69 -11.05
N SER A 36 3.56 8.17 -10.61
CA SER A 36 4.15 7.75 -9.34
C SER A 36 3.24 8.09 -8.16
N VAL A 37 2.84 9.36 -8.03
CA VAL A 37 1.98 9.82 -6.92
C VAL A 37 0.62 9.12 -6.92
N ALA A 38 0.04 8.91 -8.10
CA ALA A 38 -1.20 8.17 -8.26
C ALA A 38 -1.04 6.71 -7.86
N SER A 39 0.07 6.07 -8.22
CA SER A 39 0.35 4.67 -7.85
C SER A 39 0.49 4.54 -6.33
N ASP A 40 1.28 5.41 -5.69
CA ASP A 40 1.44 5.43 -4.24
C ASP A 40 0.10 5.64 -3.51
N SER A 41 -0.71 6.58 -4.01
CA SER A 41 -2.04 6.87 -3.47
C SER A 41 -3.03 5.72 -3.66
N LEU A 42 -3.00 5.06 -4.82
CA LEU A 42 -3.85 3.90 -5.11
C LEU A 42 -3.50 2.73 -4.20
N ILE A 43 -2.21 2.46 -3.98
CA ILE A 43 -1.76 1.41 -3.07
C ILE A 43 -2.28 1.69 -1.64
N PHE A 44 -2.10 2.92 -1.14
CA PHE A 44 -2.63 3.32 0.17
C PHE A 44 -4.16 3.20 0.25
N GLY A 45 -4.86 3.63 -0.81
CA GLY A 45 -6.32 3.49 -0.93
C GLY A 45 -6.77 2.03 -0.89
N PHE A 46 -6.07 1.12 -1.57
CA PHE A 46 -6.37 -0.31 -1.52
C PHE A 46 -6.19 -0.90 -0.11
N ILE A 47 -5.14 -0.49 0.61
CA ILE A 47 -4.93 -0.91 2.00
C ILE A 47 -6.12 -0.49 2.87
N LEU A 48 -6.50 0.79 2.84
CA LEU A 48 -7.64 1.29 3.60
C LEU A 48 -8.95 0.60 3.23
N GLN A 49 -9.19 0.42 1.93
CA GLN A 49 -10.39 -0.26 1.43
C GLN A 49 -10.46 -1.69 1.97
N ILE A 50 -9.36 -2.43 1.95
CA ILE A 50 -9.32 -3.82 2.46
C ILE A 50 -9.54 -3.86 3.97
N CYS A 51 -8.93 -2.94 4.74
CA CYS A 51 -9.18 -2.82 6.18
C CYS A 51 -10.68 -2.58 6.46
N ALA A 52 -11.32 -1.68 5.71
CA ALA A 52 -12.75 -1.43 5.83
C ALA A 52 -13.60 -2.66 5.43
N GLN A 53 -13.23 -3.36 4.36
CA GLN A 53 -13.92 -4.59 3.94
C GLN A 53 -13.80 -5.70 5.00
N PHE A 54 -12.67 -5.78 5.70
CA PHE A 54 -12.50 -6.70 6.81
C PHE A 54 -13.46 -6.39 7.95
N ASP A 55 -13.53 -5.12 8.37
CA ASP A 55 -14.44 -4.68 9.45
C ASP A 55 -15.92 -4.90 9.08
N ILE A 56 -16.29 -4.69 7.80
CA ILE A 56 -17.64 -4.99 7.31
C ILE A 56 -17.92 -6.49 7.34
N PHE A 57 -16.97 -7.31 6.87
CA PHE A 57 -17.10 -8.75 6.86
C PHE A 57 -17.30 -9.31 8.28
N GLU A 58 -16.48 -8.84 9.22
CA GLU A 58 -16.58 -9.17 10.64
C GLU A 58 -17.97 -8.85 11.21
N ASN A 59 -18.46 -7.62 10.99
CA ASN A 59 -19.77 -7.21 11.49
C ASN A 59 -20.91 -8.04 10.90
N ARG A 60 -20.84 -8.37 9.61
CA ARG A 60 -21.83 -9.24 8.95
C ARG A 60 -21.80 -10.65 9.53
N LEU A 61 -20.61 -11.19 9.75
CA LEU A 61 -20.40 -12.51 10.34
C LEU A 61 -20.95 -12.57 11.77
N HIS A 62 -20.66 -11.56 12.60
CA HIS A 62 -21.19 -11.43 13.95
C HIS A 62 -22.73 -11.36 13.96
N LYS A 63 -23.34 -10.53 13.09
CA LYS A 63 -24.80 -10.42 12.99
C LYS A 63 -25.46 -11.74 12.57
N LEU A 64 -24.87 -12.46 11.61
CA LEU A 64 -25.34 -13.78 11.19
C LEU A 64 -25.28 -14.76 12.36
N MET A 65 -24.17 -14.78 13.10
CA MET A 65 -23.99 -15.63 14.27
C MET A 65 -25.03 -15.34 15.36
N THR A 66 -25.24 -14.07 15.73
CA THR A 66 -26.25 -13.69 16.75
C THR A 66 -27.67 -14.09 16.32
N ASN A 67 -28.05 -13.84 15.07
CA ASN A 67 -29.36 -14.22 14.55
C ASN A 67 -29.58 -15.73 14.58
N LYS A 68 -28.56 -16.51 14.22
CA LYS A 68 -28.63 -17.98 14.22
C LYS A 68 -28.77 -18.52 15.64
N ILE A 69 -27.96 -18.02 16.58
CA ILE A 69 -28.01 -18.41 17.99
C ILE A 69 -29.39 -18.08 18.59
N SER A 70 -29.95 -16.90 18.31
CA SER A 70 -31.29 -16.51 18.77
C SER A 70 -32.39 -17.45 18.25
N ASN A 71 -32.32 -17.84 16.97
CA ASN A 71 -33.28 -18.80 16.40
C ASN A 71 -33.19 -20.18 17.05
N TYR A 72 -31.99 -20.68 17.35
CA TYR A 72 -31.82 -21.99 18.00
C TYR A 72 -32.22 -22.00 19.48
N LEU A 73 -31.98 -20.90 20.20
CA LEU A 73 -32.42 -20.71 21.59
C LEU A 73 -33.93 -20.85 21.76
N ASN A 74 -34.70 -20.47 20.73
CA ASN A 74 -36.16 -20.58 20.74
C ASN A 74 -36.69 -21.99 20.42
N GLN A 75 -35.86 -22.93 19.98
CA GLN A 75 -36.31 -24.22 19.41
C GLN A 75 -35.74 -25.50 20.06
N LEU A 76 -34.62 -25.47 20.80
CA LEU A 76 -33.94 -26.71 21.26
C LEU A 76 -33.55 -26.75 22.75
N PRO A 77 -33.43 -27.94 23.35
CA PRO A 77 -32.90 -28.15 24.70
C PRO A 77 -31.40 -27.79 24.80
N THR A 78 -30.99 -27.35 25.99
CA THR A 78 -29.70 -26.73 26.33
C THR A 78 -28.45 -27.50 25.91
N SER A 79 -28.47 -28.84 25.85
CA SER A 79 -27.31 -29.67 25.50
C SER A 79 -26.93 -29.62 24.01
N ASN A 80 -27.88 -29.38 23.11
CA ASN A 80 -27.60 -29.23 21.67
C ASN A 80 -27.10 -27.82 21.33
N ILE A 81 -27.41 -26.83 22.18
CA ILE A 81 -27.02 -25.43 21.99
C ILE A 81 -25.50 -25.27 22.09
N GLU A 82 -24.83 -25.97 23.03
CA GLU A 82 -23.36 -25.91 23.16
C GLU A 82 -22.63 -26.44 21.92
N LYS A 83 -23.05 -27.58 21.37
CA LYS A 83 -22.44 -28.13 20.15
C LYS A 83 -22.62 -27.20 18.95
N ILE A 84 -23.79 -26.58 18.81
CA ILE A 84 -24.07 -25.61 17.75
C ILE A 84 -23.20 -24.35 17.93
N ALA A 85 -23.10 -23.84 19.16
CA ALA A 85 -22.28 -22.67 19.47
C ALA A 85 -20.79 -22.92 19.15
N ILE A 86 -20.24 -24.08 19.53
CA ILE A 86 -18.85 -24.46 19.21
C ILE A 86 -18.65 -24.56 17.69
N SER A 87 -19.57 -25.22 16.97
CA SER A 87 -19.50 -25.32 15.51
C SER A 87 -19.53 -23.95 14.82
N GLU A 88 -20.33 -23.02 15.34
CA GLU A 88 -20.43 -21.66 14.78
C GLU A 88 -19.17 -20.84 15.08
N TYR A 89 -18.59 -20.98 16.27
CA TYR A 89 -17.29 -20.38 16.62
C TYR A 89 -16.17 -20.88 15.69
N VAL A 90 -16.10 -22.20 15.47
CA VAL A 90 -15.11 -22.78 14.54
C VAL A 90 -15.33 -22.26 13.12
N HIS A 91 -16.58 -22.16 12.67
CA HIS A 91 -16.90 -21.59 11.36
C HIS A 91 -16.50 -20.10 11.27
N HIS A 92 -16.74 -19.33 12.32
CA HIS A 92 -16.34 -17.92 12.42
C HIS A 92 -14.82 -17.75 12.28
N HIS A 93 -14.05 -18.49 13.06
CA HIS A 93 -12.58 -18.48 12.97
C HIS A 93 -12.07 -18.91 11.60
N LEU A 94 -12.65 -19.96 11.01
CA LEU A 94 -12.24 -20.45 9.69
C LEU A 94 -12.46 -19.39 8.59
N CYS A 95 -13.59 -18.69 8.65
CA CYS A 95 -13.94 -17.62 7.72
C CYS A 95 -12.98 -16.43 7.82
N ILE A 96 -12.70 -15.95 9.04
CA ILE A 96 -11.72 -14.89 9.29
C ILE A 96 -10.33 -15.32 8.82
N TYR A 97 -9.91 -16.54 9.17
CA TYR A 97 -8.62 -17.09 8.77
C TYR A 97 -8.46 -17.14 7.24
N LYS A 98 -9.48 -17.62 6.51
CA LYS A 98 -9.44 -17.72 5.05
C LYS A 98 -9.38 -16.35 4.39
N PHE A 99 -10.09 -15.37 4.94
CA PHE A 99 -10.02 -13.99 4.47
C PHE A 99 -8.64 -13.38 4.73
N ALA A 100 -8.14 -13.47 5.97
CA ALA A 100 -6.82 -12.97 6.36
C ALA A 100 -5.71 -13.57 5.49
N LYS A 101 -5.78 -14.88 5.19
CA LYS A 101 -4.83 -15.56 4.29
C LYS A 101 -4.86 -14.98 2.88
N THR A 102 -6.05 -14.73 2.33
CA THR A 102 -6.21 -14.17 0.98
C THR A 102 -5.64 -12.75 0.92
N THR A 103 -5.98 -11.93 1.92
CA THR A 103 -5.48 -10.57 2.08
C THR A 103 -3.96 -10.52 2.23
N ASN A 104 -3.39 -11.44 3.02
CA ASN A 104 -1.93 -11.54 3.21
C ASN A 104 -1.19 -11.86 1.91
N ILE A 105 -1.73 -12.73 1.04
CA ILE A 105 -1.09 -13.06 -0.24
C ILE A 105 -1.00 -11.83 -1.14
N ILE A 106 -2.08 -11.04 -1.22
CA ILE A 106 -2.14 -9.82 -2.03
C ILE A 106 -1.19 -8.77 -1.47
N PHE A 107 -1.25 -8.51 -0.15
CA PHE A 107 -0.39 -7.51 0.47
C PHE A 107 1.09 -7.86 0.44
N ASN A 108 1.44 -9.13 0.59
CA ASN A 108 2.84 -9.55 0.57
C ASN A 108 3.52 -9.16 -0.74
N GLN A 109 2.85 -9.33 -1.89
CA GLN A 109 3.40 -8.89 -3.18
C GLN A 109 3.54 -7.36 -3.26
N ILE A 110 2.52 -6.63 -2.81
CA ILE A 110 2.53 -5.15 -2.84
C ILE A 110 3.65 -4.61 -1.96
N PHE A 111 3.77 -5.10 -0.73
CA PHE A 111 4.82 -4.70 0.20
C PHE A 111 6.20 -5.02 -0.37
N PHE A 112 6.40 -6.21 -0.95
CA PHE A 112 7.68 -6.57 -1.54
C PHE A 112 8.14 -5.55 -2.59
N ILE A 113 7.26 -5.19 -3.53
CA ILE A 113 7.58 -4.22 -4.58
C ILE A 113 7.84 -2.82 -3.98
N GLN A 114 7.00 -2.38 -3.04
CA GLN A 114 7.12 -1.06 -2.42
C GLN A 114 8.42 -0.91 -1.61
N PHE A 115 8.74 -1.88 -0.76
CA PHE A 115 9.95 -1.85 0.06
C PHE A 115 11.19 -1.96 -0.81
N PHE A 116 11.20 -2.85 -1.80
CA PHE A 116 12.32 -3.01 -2.71
C PHE A 116 12.61 -1.72 -3.50
N GLY A 117 11.56 -1.11 -4.07
CA GLY A 117 11.68 0.18 -4.78
C GLY A 117 12.14 1.31 -3.86
N SER A 118 11.59 1.39 -2.64
CA SER A 118 11.93 2.43 -1.68
C SER A 118 13.39 2.32 -1.20
N ILE A 119 13.89 1.10 -0.97
CA ILE A 119 15.30 0.89 -0.58
C ILE A 119 16.25 1.40 -1.68
N LEU A 120 16.01 1.03 -2.94
CA LEU A 120 16.84 1.48 -4.06
C LEU A 120 16.84 3.01 -4.20
N LEU A 121 15.67 3.64 -4.07
CA LEU A 121 15.52 5.09 -4.10
C LEU A 121 16.25 5.77 -2.94
N ILE A 122 16.07 5.29 -1.72
CA ILE A 122 16.73 5.83 -0.53
C ILE A 122 18.25 5.71 -0.65
N CYS A 123 18.77 4.54 -1.06
CA CYS A 123 20.21 4.34 -1.26
C CYS A 123 20.78 5.32 -2.30
N THR A 124 20.08 5.51 -3.42
CA THR A 124 20.50 6.43 -4.48
C THR A 124 20.47 7.88 -4.00
N ASN A 125 19.42 8.29 -3.30
CA ASN A 125 19.27 9.65 -2.78
C ASN A 125 20.34 9.96 -1.71
N ILE A 126 20.61 9.03 -0.80
CA ILE A 126 21.66 9.20 0.22
C ILE A 126 23.03 9.31 -0.45
N TYR A 127 23.32 8.47 -1.45
CA TYR A 127 24.57 8.56 -2.21
C TYR A 127 24.71 9.90 -2.95
N TYR A 128 23.64 10.37 -3.58
CA TYR A 128 23.60 11.67 -4.25
C TYR A 128 23.87 12.82 -3.27
N VAL A 129 23.16 12.84 -2.14
CA VAL A 129 23.34 13.85 -1.09
C VAL A 129 24.76 13.80 -0.53
N SER A 130 25.32 12.61 -0.31
CA SER A 130 26.70 12.44 0.19
C SER A 130 27.77 12.95 -0.77
N THR A 131 27.54 12.88 -2.08
CA THR A 131 28.51 13.31 -3.10
C THR A 131 28.38 14.80 -3.44
N HIS A 132 27.18 15.38 -3.29
CA HIS A 132 26.86 16.76 -3.68
C HIS A 132 26.36 17.60 -2.49
N MET A 133 26.98 17.45 -1.31
CA MET A 133 26.55 18.06 -0.04
C MET A 133 26.40 19.60 -0.07
N MET A 134 27.09 20.31 -0.96
CA MET A 134 27.09 21.78 -1.04
C MET A 134 26.20 22.38 -2.14
N GLU A 135 25.48 21.54 -2.89
CA GLU A 135 24.66 22.00 -4.01
C GLU A 135 23.23 22.33 -3.55
N TYR A 136 22.62 23.40 -4.08
CA TYR A 136 21.26 23.83 -3.70
C TYR A 136 20.19 22.74 -3.88
N GLY A 137 20.42 21.78 -4.78
CA GLY A 137 19.51 20.65 -5.02
C GLY A 137 19.50 19.59 -3.91
N SER A 138 20.52 19.56 -3.03
CA SER A 138 20.63 18.58 -1.94
C SER A 138 19.50 18.70 -0.91
N ALA A 139 19.06 19.93 -0.60
CA ALA A 139 17.96 20.18 0.34
C ALA A 139 16.64 19.56 -0.14
N THR A 140 16.34 19.65 -1.44
CA THR A 140 15.15 19.04 -2.05
C THR A 140 15.19 17.52 -1.98
N VAL A 141 16.36 16.92 -2.23
CA VAL A 141 16.55 15.46 -2.14
C VAL A 141 16.41 14.97 -0.70
N ILE A 142 16.86 15.75 0.29
CA ILE A 142 16.69 15.42 1.72
C ILE A 142 15.21 15.45 2.11
N ILE A 143 14.46 16.49 1.75
CA ILE A 143 13.01 16.59 2.01
C ILE A 143 12.27 15.42 1.36
N TYR A 144 12.61 15.10 0.11
CA TYR A 144 12.03 13.96 -0.61
C TYR A 144 12.33 12.63 0.11
N THR A 145 13.57 12.43 0.56
CA THR A 145 13.98 11.24 1.30
C THR A 145 13.22 11.10 2.62
N PHE A 146 13.02 12.20 3.36
CA PHE A 146 12.19 12.21 4.56
C PHE A 146 10.74 11.81 4.27
N GLY A 147 10.15 12.31 3.18
CA GLY A 147 8.82 11.92 2.73
C GLY A 147 8.69 10.41 2.47
N MET A 148 9.69 9.81 1.82
CA MET A 148 9.75 8.35 1.58
C MET A 148 9.78 7.56 2.90
N PHE A 149 10.53 8.02 3.91
CA PHE A 149 10.54 7.38 5.22
C PHE A 149 9.16 7.43 5.91
N VAL A 150 8.47 8.58 5.84
CA VAL A 150 7.11 8.72 6.37
C VAL A 150 6.15 7.77 5.66
N GLN A 151 6.25 7.64 4.35
CA GLN A 151 5.44 6.71 3.56
C GLN A 151 5.66 5.26 4.00
N ILE A 152 6.92 4.82 4.15
CA ILE A 152 7.25 3.48 4.66
C ILE A 152 6.69 3.28 6.06
N TYR A 153 6.80 4.27 6.95
CA TYR A 153 6.27 4.19 8.31
C TYR A 153 4.76 3.94 8.30
N PHE A 154 4.00 4.66 7.47
CA PHE A 154 2.56 4.43 7.33
C PHE A 154 2.24 3.02 6.84
N PHE A 155 2.99 2.49 5.86
CA PHE A 155 2.82 1.10 5.41
C PHE A 155 3.10 0.09 6.52
N CYS A 156 4.17 0.26 7.28
CA CYS A 156 4.51 -0.59 8.42
C CYS A 156 3.44 -0.49 9.52
N TRP A 157 2.94 0.71 9.81
CA TRP A 157 1.87 0.94 10.78
C TRP A 157 0.60 0.20 10.40
N SER A 158 0.15 0.33 9.15
CA SER A 158 -1.02 -0.39 8.65
C SER A 158 -0.83 -1.90 8.70
N GLY A 159 0.36 -2.41 8.36
CA GLY A 159 0.68 -3.84 8.50
C GLY A 159 0.61 -4.31 9.97
N ASN A 160 1.15 -3.51 10.89
CA ASN A 160 1.10 -3.81 12.32
C ASN A 160 -0.33 -3.87 12.87
N GLU A 161 -1.20 -2.93 12.48
CA GLU A 161 -2.63 -2.96 12.85
C GLU A 161 -3.32 -4.24 12.38
N VAL A 162 -3.03 -4.70 11.16
CA VAL A 162 -3.56 -5.97 10.65
C VAL A 162 -3.06 -7.16 11.48
N ILE A 163 -1.77 -7.19 11.83
CA ILE A 163 -1.20 -8.25 12.67
C ILE A 163 -1.86 -8.25 14.06
N LEU A 164 -2.05 -7.09 14.68
CA LEU A 164 -2.70 -6.96 15.98
C LEU A 164 -4.15 -7.44 15.94
N LYS A 165 -4.92 -7.07 14.90
CA LYS A 165 -6.31 -7.53 14.71
C LYS A 165 -6.41 -9.06 14.53
N VAL A 166 -5.39 -9.70 13.94
CA VAL A 166 -5.37 -11.15 13.71
C VAL A 166 -4.77 -11.93 14.89
N SER A 167 -3.86 -11.35 15.67
CA SER A 167 -3.17 -12.05 16.77
C SER A 167 -3.91 -12.00 18.11
N PHE A 168 -4.75 -10.97 18.35
CA PHE A 168 -5.49 -10.82 19.62
C PHE A 168 -6.89 -11.45 19.59
N ARG A 169 -7.26 -12.15 18.51
CA ARG A 169 -8.60 -12.70 18.32
C ARG A 169 -8.57 -14.08 17.72
#